data_AF-A0A139DPG0-F1
#
_entry.id   AF-A0A139DPG0-F1
#
_cell.length_a   1.000
_cell.length_b   1.000
_cell.length_c   1.000
_cell.angle_alpha   90.00
_cell.angle_beta   90.00
_cell.angle_gamma   90.00
#
_symmetry.space_group_name_H-M   'P 1'
#
loop_
_entity.id
_entity.type
_entity.pdbx_description
1 polymer ?
#
loop_
_entity_poly.entity_id
_entity_poly.type
_entity_poly.pdbx_seq_one_letter_code
_entity_poly.pdbx_strand_id
1 'polypeptide(L)'
;MLKTVTTALLMFTSMHVSADYPDCASEAAAEYSVPDKVFHALVLEAQANWEGKRNHHGPMGLYDLIIPIAADGVDAPESAVRSDPCVNYQAAAWWLMNQAGGNERDIWDAVATYYHGHKERDSYPMRDRVRAIYEQL
;
A
#
# COMPACT_ATOMS: atom_id res chain seq x y z
N MET A 1 -6.26 -32.34 -55.73
CA MET A 1 -6.83 -31.36 -54.79
C MET A 1 -6.80 -31.99 -53.40
N LEU A 2 -6.01 -31.48 -52.45
CA LEU A 2 -6.22 -31.66 -51.01
C LEU A 2 -5.33 -30.62 -50.31
N LYS A 3 -5.94 -29.62 -49.66
CA LYS A 3 -5.23 -28.60 -48.86
C LYS A 3 -5.38 -29.01 -47.40
N THR A 4 -4.28 -29.39 -46.77
CA THR A 4 -4.19 -29.62 -45.33
C THR A 4 -4.16 -28.26 -44.63
N VAL A 5 -5.16 -27.98 -43.79
CA VAL A 5 -5.17 -26.82 -42.91
C VAL A 5 -4.69 -27.28 -41.53
N THR A 6 -3.51 -26.82 -41.14
CA THR A 6 -2.95 -27.06 -39.81
C THR A 6 -3.46 -25.96 -38.87
N THR A 7 -4.38 -26.31 -37.99
CA THR A 7 -4.86 -25.40 -36.93
C THR A 7 -3.81 -25.35 -35.82
N ALA A 8 -3.11 -24.23 -35.68
CA ALA A 8 -2.23 -23.96 -34.54
C ALA A 8 -3.08 -23.48 -33.35
N LEU A 9 -3.07 -24.26 -32.26
CA LEU A 9 -3.74 -23.93 -31.00
C LEU A 9 -2.82 -22.97 -30.21
N LEU A 10 -3.17 -21.68 -30.17
CA LEU A 10 -2.51 -20.68 -29.33
C LEU A 10 -2.88 -20.93 -27.87
N MET A 11 -1.94 -21.47 -27.10
CA MET A 11 -2.07 -21.52 -25.64
C MET A 11 -1.84 -20.10 -25.09
N PHE A 12 -2.91 -19.48 -24.57
CA PHE A 12 -2.79 -18.27 -23.78
C PHE A 12 -2.26 -18.66 -22.39
N THR A 13 -0.98 -18.42 -22.14
CA THR A 13 -0.43 -18.44 -20.78
C THR A 13 -0.96 -17.21 -20.03
N SER A 14 -1.88 -17.44 -19.10
CA SER A 14 -2.30 -16.43 -18.12
C SER A 14 -1.12 -16.11 -17.21
N MET A 15 -0.39 -15.02 -17.49
CA MET A 15 0.49 -14.41 -16.51
C MET A 15 -0.38 -13.88 -15.38
N HIS A 16 -0.44 -14.61 -14.27
CA HIS A 16 -0.93 -14.06 -13.01
C HIS A 16 0.18 -13.13 -12.50
N VAL A 17 0.03 -11.83 -12.73
CA VAL A 17 0.78 -10.83 -11.97
C VAL A 17 0.27 -10.95 -10.54
N SER A 18 0.98 -11.72 -9.71
CA SER A 18 0.87 -11.59 -8.27
C SER A 18 1.31 -10.17 -7.96
N ALA A 19 0.47 -9.40 -7.29
CA ALA A 19 0.87 -8.15 -6.71
C ALA A 19 1.92 -8.49 -5.64
N ASP A 20 3.19 -8.22 -5.93
CA ASP A 20 4.29 -8.60 -5.05
C ASP A 20 4.29 -7.73 -3.78
N TYR A 21 4.51 -8.38 -2.63
CA TYR A 21 4.81 -7.74 -1.35
C TYR A 21 6.32 -7.68 -1.18
N PRO A 22 6.96 -6.51 -1.38
CA PRO A 22 8.41 -6.42 -1.40
C PRO A 22 9.03 -6.63 -0.01
N ASP A 23 10.23 -7.21 0.05
CA ASP A 23 10.95 -7.45 1.31
C ASP A 23 11.09 -6.16 2.14
N CYS A 24 11.38 -5.03 1.49
CA CYS A 24 11.48 -3.73 2.17
C CYS A 24 10.16 -3.25 2.79
N ALA A 25 9.00 -3.69 2.28
CA ALA A 25 7.72 -3.41 2.91
C ALA A 25 7.52 -4.26 4.18
N SER A 26 7.94 -5.52 4.17
CA SER A 26 7.93 -6.37 5.37
C SER A 26 8.94 -5.90 6.43
N GLU A 27 10.12 -5.46 6.01
CA GLU A 27 11.12 -4.83 6.89
C GLU A 27 10.56 -3.56 7.54
N ALA A 28 9.92 -2.68 6.77
CA ALA A 28 9.27 -1.48 7.29
C ALA A 28 8.14 -1.82 8.28
N ALA A 29 7.31 -2.83 7.98
CA ALA A 29 6.27 -3.29 8.90
C ALA A 29 6.87 -3.74 10.25
N ALA A 30 7.95 -4.53 10.20
CA ALA A 30 8.65 -4.98 11.39
C ALA A 30 9.29 -3.82 12.17
N GLU A 31 9.96 -2.89 11.47
CA GLU A 31 10.62 -1.71 12.07
C GLU A 31 9.64 -0.87 12.90
N TYR A 32 8.46 -0.60 12.37
CA TYR A 32 7.43 0.23 13.03
C TYR A 32 6.39 -0.59 13.80
N SER A 33 6.60 -1.90 13.96
CA SER A 33 5.69 -2.82 14.67
C SER A 33 4.26 -2.85 14.09
N VAL A 34 4.11 -2.62 12.78
CA VAL A 34 2.85 -2.87 12.07
C VAL A 34 2.67 -4.39 11.94
N PRO A 35 1.49 -4.97 12.22
CA PRO A 35 1.23 -6.37 11.90
C PRO A 35 1.45 -6.62 10.40
N ASP A 36 2.40 -7.51 10.06
CA ASP A 36 2.86 -7.71 8.68
C ASP A 36 1.70 -7.98 7.69
N LYS A 37 0.76 -8.84 8.07
CA LYS A 37 -0.43 -9.14 7.25
C LYS A 37 -1.33 -7.92 7.01
N VAL A 38 -1.40 -6.97 7.95
CA VAL A 38 -2.12 -5.70 7.78
C VAL A 38 -1.36 -4.79 6.81
N PHE A 39 -0.04 -4.70 6.95
CA PHE A 39 0.77 -3.86 6.06
C PHE A 39 0.78 -4.41 4.63
N HIS A 40 0.87 -5.72 4.45
CA HIS A 40 0.71 -6.39 3.17
C HIS A 40 -0.65 -6.03 2.53
N ALA A 41 -1.75 -6.12 3.28
CA ALA A 41 -3.07 -5.73 2.77
C ALA A 41 -3.15 -4.24 2.36
N LEU A 42 -2.47 -3.35 3.09
CA LEU A 42 -2.35 -1.93 2.72
C LEU A 42 -1.57 -1.73 1.42
N VAL A 43 -0.43 -2.42 1.24
CA VAL A 43 0.37 -2.37 0.01
C VAL A 43 -0.46 -2.79 -1.20
N LEU A 44 -1.22 -3.89 -1.07
CA LEU A 44 -2.09 -4.37 -2.14
C LEU A 44 -3.24 -3.40 -2.46
N GLU A 45 -3.86 -2.80 -1.43
CA GLU A 45 -4.87 -1.76 -1.64
C GLU A 45 -4.28 -0.59 -2.40
N ALA A 46 -3.09 -0.17 -1.99
CA ALA A 46 -2.40 0.97 -2.53
C ALA A 46 -2.13 0.77 -4.04
N GLN A 47 -1.45 -0.33 -4.39
CA GLN A 47 -1.15 -0.69 -5.78
C GLN A 47 -2.41 -0.72 -6.67
N ALA A 48 -3.55 -1.14 -6.13
CA ALA A 48 -4.80 -1.18 -6.87
C ALA A 48 -5.51 0.18 -7.02
N ASN A 49 -5.23 1.17 -6.16
CA ASN A 49 -6.12 2.35 -6.01
C ASN A 49 -5.47 3.73 -6.05
N TRP A 50 -4.15 3.90 -5.89
CA TRP A 50 -3.54 5.24 -5.92
C TRP A 50 -2.72 5.54 -7.18
N GLU A 51 -2.33 4.54 -7.97
CA GLU A 51 -1.42 4.73 -9.10
C GLU A 51 -1.93 5.83 -10.05
N GLY A 52 -1.07 6.82 -10.32
CA GLY A 52 -1.38 7.95 -11.20
C GLY A 52 -2.27 9.06 -10.61
N LYS A 53 -2.65 9.00 -9.32
CA LYS A 53 -3.35 10.12 -8.68
C LYS A 53 -2.42 11.33 -8.54
N ARG A 54 -2.91 12.49 -8.99
CA ARG A 54 -2.20 13.76 -8.80
C ARG A 54 -1.92 13.98 -7.30
N ASN A 55 -0.72 14.45 -6.97
CA ASN A 55 -0.27 14.75 -5.60
C ASN A 55 -0.08 13.53 -4.67
N HIS A 56 -0.01 12.31 -5.19
CA HIS A 56 0.31 11.11 -4.41
C HIS A 56 1.66 10.53 -4.90
N HIS A 57 2.48 10.04 -3.98
CA HIS A 57 3.87 9.68 -4.26
C HIS A 57 4.27 8.31 -3.70
N GLY A 58 5.14 7.63 -4.45
CA GLY A 58 5.68 6.31 -4.12
C GLY A 58 4.63 5.20 -4.02
N PRO A 59 5.06 3.93 -3.80
CA PRO A 59 4.22 2.74 -3.83
C PRO A 59 3.03 2.71 -2.86
N MET A 60 3.05 3.53 -1.81
CA MET A 60 1.97 3.65 -0.83
C MET A 60 1.04 4.84 -1.11
N GLY A 61 1.32 5.63 -2.14
CA GLY A 61 0.49 6.76 -2.54
C GLY A 61 0.38 7.83 -1.46
N LEU A 62 1.48 8.17 -0.79
CA LEU A 62 1.45 9.18 0.27
C LEU A 62 1.10 10.55 -0.33
N TYR A 63 0.13 11.23 0.27
CA TYR A 63 -0.32 12.54 -0.19
C TYR A 63 0.74 13.61 0.06
N ASP A 64 0.88 14.56 -0.86
CA ASP A 64 1.89 15.63 -0.83
C ASP A 64 2.04 16.33 0.51
N LEU A 65 0.93 16.59 1.21
CA LEU A 65 0.95 17.30 2.49
C LEU A 65 1.56 16.49 3.64
N ILE A 66 1.61 15.16 3.51
CA ILE A 66 2.14 14.26 4.54
C ILE A 66 3.65 14.06 4.34
N ILE A 67 4.17 14.22 3.11
CA ILE A 67 5.57 13.95 2.77
C ILE A 67 6.58 14.62 3.72
N PRO A 68 6.49 15.93 4.03
CA PRO A 68 7.46 16.56 4.94
C PRO A 68 7.43 15.98 6.36
N ILE A 69 6.23 15.60 6.82
CA ILE A 69 6.02 15.04 8.17
C ILE A 69 6.58 13.61 8.22
N ALA A 70 6.29 12.81 7.20
CA ALA A 70 6.79 11.43 7.12
C ALA A 70 8.30 11.38 6.89
N ALA A 71 8.86 12.33 6.14
CA ALA A 71 10.30 12.49 5.95
C ALA A 71 11.04 12.73 7.27
N ASP A 72 10.53 13.66 8.10
CA ASP A 72 11.06 13.90 9.45
C ASP A 72 10.92 12.65 10.34
N GLY A 73 9.77 11.97 10.25
CA GLY A 73 9.47 10.76 11.02
C GLY A 73 10.42 9.58 10.80
N VAL A 74 11.01 9.47 9.61
CA VAL A 74 11.92 8.38 9.23
C VAL A 74 13.36 8.86 8.98
N ASP A 75 13.68 10.09 9.37
CA ASP A 75 15.00 10.72 9.17
C ASP A 75 15.54 10.59 7.73
N ALA A 76 14.69 10.93 6.75
CA ALA A 76 15.01 10.84 5.33
C ALA A 76 14.67 12.14 4.58
N PRO A 77 15.33 12.44 3.46
CA PRO A 77 14.95 13.59 2.64
C PRO A 77 13.58 13.35 1.98
N GLU A 78 12.76 14.41 1.84
CA GLU A 78 11.45 14.34 1.18
C GLU A 78 11.52 13.72 -0.23
N SER A 79 12.60 13.97 -0.98
CA SER A 79 12.79 13.37 -2.30
C SER A 79 12.85 11.84 -2.23
N ALA A 80 13.48 11.26 -1.20
CA ALA A 80 13.53 9.82 -1.03
C ALA A 80 12.13 9.27 -0.68
N VAL A 81 11.38 9.91 0.22
CA VAL A 81 9.99 9.50 0.52
C VAL A 81 9.10 9.50 -0.73
N ARG A 82 9.37 10.40 -1.69
CA ARG A 82 8.60 10.50 -2.94
C ARG A 82 8.95 9.44 -3.97
N SER A 83 10.24 9.14 -4.15
CA SER A 83 10.72 8.37 -5.31
C SER A 83 11.38 7.04 -4.98
N ASP A 84 11.88 6.86 -3.76
CA ASP A 84 12.47 5.58 -3.33
C ASP A 84 11.35 4.69 -2.76
N PRO A 85 11.06 3.53 -3.38
CA PRO A 85 10.01 2.64 -2.90
C PRO A 85 10.19 2.18 -1.45
N CYS A 86 11.42 1.86 -1.04
CA CYS A 86 11.71 1.35 0.31
C CYS A 86 11.47 2.44 1.36
N VAL A 87 11.98 3.65 1.11
CA VAL A 87 11.77 4.79 2.03
C VAL A 87 10.29 5.18 2.09
N ASN A 88 9.56 5.05 0.97
CA ASN A 88 8.12 5.28 0.97
C ASN A 88 7.35 4.24 1.83
N TYR A 89 7.76 2.98 1.83
CA TYR A 89 7.19 1.96 2.74
C TYR A 89 7.50 2.26 4.20
N GLN A 90 8.74 2.64 4.52
CA GLN A 90 9.12 3.07 5.88
C GLN A 90 8.27 4.27 6.33
N ALA A 91 8.15 5.28 5.47
CA ALA A 91 7.34 6.46 5.73
C ALA A 91 5.86 6.13 5.95
N ALA A 92 5.30 5.18 5.19
CA ALA A 92 3.91 4.75 5.35
C ALA A 92 3.69 3.91 6.62
N ALA A 93 4.63 3.02 6.95
CA ALA A 93 4.58 2.21 8.17
C ALA A 93 4.70 3.12 9.41
N TRP A 94 5.66 4.05 9.41
CA TRP A 94 5.76 5.09 10.44
C TRP A 94 4.49 5.93 10.51
N TRP A 95 3.94 6.37 9.36
CA TRP A 95 2.75 7.20 9.32
C TRP A 95 1.54 6.50 9.96
N LEU A 96 1.36 5.21 9.67
CA LEU A 96 0.31 4.39 10.28
C LEU A 96 0.47 4.28 11.81
N MET A 97 1.72 4.21 12.28
CA MET A 97 2.04 3.89 13.69
C MET A 97 2.33 5.11 14.56
N ASN A 98 2.37 6.32 14.00
CA ASN A 98 2.50 7.54 14.78
C ASN A 98 1.15 7.99 15.38
N GLN A 99 1.17 9.00 16.25
CA GLN A 99 -0.06 9.51 16.90
C GLN A 99 -1.09 10.08 15.93
N ALA A 100 -0.64 10.76 14.87
CA ALA A 100 -1.51 11.26 13.80
C ALA A 100 -2.09 10.13 12.92
N GLY A 101 -1.44 8.96 12.92
CA GLY A 101 -1.88 7.72 12.27
C GLY A 101 -2.86 6.88 13.08
N GLY A 102 -3.08 7.19 14.36
CA GLY A 102 -4.10 6.54 15.20
C GLY A 102 -3.63 5.39 16.08
N ASN A 103 -2.32 5.19 16.25
CA ASN A 103 -1.74 4.07 17.00
C ASN A 103 -1.81 4.17 18.55
N GLU A 104 -2.87 4.77 19.08
CA GLU A 104 -3.17 4.69 20.51
C GLU A 104 -4.26 3.62 20.81
N ARG A 105 -4.71 2.87 19.78
CA ARG A 105 -5.89 1.99 19.81
C ARG A 105 -5.75 0.74 18.91
N ASP A 106 -6.88 0.20 18.47
CA ASP A 106 -7.04 -0.91 17.52
C ASP A 106 -6.42 -0.58 16.15
N ILE A 107 -5.74 -1.55 15.54
CA ILE A 107 -5.04 -1.36 14.25
C ILE A 107 -5.98 -0.91 13.13
N TRP A 108 -7.25 -1.29 13.16
CA TRP A 108 -8.21 -0.90 12.13
C TRP A 108 -8.69 0.55 12.29
N ASP A 109 -8.65 1.09 13.51
CA ASP A 109 -8.85 2.52 13.74
C ASP A 109 -7.66 3.32 13.19
N ALA A 110 -6.44 2.78 13.31
CA ALA A 110 -5.26 3.37 12.71
C ALA A 110 -5.34 3.35 11.17
N VAL A 111 -5.77 2.22 10.57
CA VAL A 111 -6.02 2.14 9.12
C VAL A 111 -7.10 3.14 8.66
N ALA A 112 -8.18 3.33 9.43
CA ALA A 112 -9.17 4.37 9.12
C ALA A 112 -8.53 5.77 9.14
N THR A 113 -7.76 6.06 10.18
CA THR A 113 -7.10 7.36 10.37
C THR A 113 -6.05 7.62 9.29
N TYR A 114 -5.28 6.61 8.89
CA TYR A 114 -4.30 6.66 7.80
C TYR A 114 -4.89 7.27 6.52
N TYR A 115 -6.09 6.82 6.12
CA TYR A 115 -6.74 7.30 4.88
C TYR A 115 -7.60 8.56 5.07
N HIS A 116 -8.15 8.77 6.27
CA HIS A 116 -9.25 9.72 6.46
C HIS A 116 -8.99 10.81 7.50
N GLY A 117 -7.88 10.72 8.23
CA GLY A 117 -7.59 11.50 9.43
C GLY A 117 -8.56 11.20 10.57
N HIS A 118 -8.47 11.96 11.66
CA HIS A 118 -9.26 11.76 12.89
C HIS A 118 -10.73 12.23 12.80
N LYS A 119 -11.20 12.70 11.64
CA LYS A 119 -12.58 13.17 11.51
C LYS A 119 -13.54 11.97 11.48
N GLU A 120 -14.49 11.95 12.40
CA GLU A 120 -15.55 10.94 12.46
C GLU A 120 -16.39 10.91 11.16
N ARG A 121 -16.79 9.71 10.76
CA ARG A 121 -17.50 9.41 9.52
C ARG A 121 -18.49 8.26 9.72
N ASP A 122 -19.56 8.28 8.92
CA ASP A 122 -20.54 7.20 8.87
C ASP A 122 -19.99 5.91 8.25
N SER A 123 -18.91 5.99 7.46
CA SER A 123 -18.27 4.84 6.82
C SER A 123 -16.78 5.06 6.55
N TYR A 124 -16.04 3.95 6.45
CA TYR A 124 -14.59 3.92 6.19
C TYR A 124 -14.26 2.92 5.06
N PRO A 125 -14.64 3.22 3.80
CA PRO A 125 -14.54 2.26 2.70
C PRO A 125 -13.11 1.81 2.40
N MET A 126 -12.10 2.65 2.65
CA MET A 126 -10.70 2.26 2.47
C MET A 126 -10.28 1.20 3.48
N ARG A 127 -10.59 1.41 4.77
CA ARG A 127 -10.36 0.44 5.84
C ARG A 127 -11.06 -0.88 5.55
N ASP A 128 -12.32 -0.82 5.13
CA ASP A 128 -13.10 -2.03 4.87
C ASP A 128 -12.52 -2.84 3.68
N ARG A 129 -11.97 -2.17 2.66
CA ARG A 129 -11.23 -2.86 1.58
C ARG A 129 -9.92 -3.49 2.06
N VAL A 130 -9.12 -2.78 2.84
CA VAL A 130 -7.89 -3.34 3.43
C VAL A 130 -8.21 -4.57 4.27
N ARG A 131 -9.29 -4.52 5.08
CA ARG A 131 -9.73 -5.68 5.86
C ARG A 131 -10.16 -6.84 4.98
N ALA A 132 -10.90 -6.59 3.90
CA ALA A 132 -11.29 -7.64 2.96
C ALA A 132 -10.09 -8.31 2.27
N ILE A 133 -9.02 -7.55 1.96
CA ILE A 133 -7.76 -8.10 1.45
C ILE A 133 -7.06 -8.92 2.53
N TYR A 134 -6.95 -8.38 3.76
CA TYR A 134 -6.36 -9.06 4.91
C TYR A 134 -7.01 -10.42 5.22
N GLU A 135 -8.33 -10.54 5.04
CA GLU A 135 -9.06 -11.80 5.26
C GLU A 135 -8.77 -12.86 4.19
N GLN A 136 -8.25 -12.45 3.03
CA GLN A 136 -7.90 -13.33 1.90
C GLN A 136 -6.42 -13.74 1.87
N LEU A 137 -5.55 -12.95 2.51
CA LEU A 137 -4.15 -13.30 2.77
C LEU A 137 -4.05 -14.44 3.80
#